data_AF-A0A938TE70-F1
#
_entry.id   AF-A0A938TE70-F1
#
_cell.length_a   1.000
_cell.length_b   1.000
_cell.length_c   1.000
_cell.angle_alpha   90.00
_cell.angle_beta   90.00
_cell.angle_gamma   90.00
#
_symmetry.space_group_name_H-M   'P 1'
#
loop_
_entity.id
_entity.type
_entity.pdbx_description
1 polymer ?
#
loop_
_entity_poly.entity_id
_entity_poly.type
_entity_poly.pdbx_seq_one_letter_code
_entity_poly.pdbx_strand_id
1 'polypeptide(L)'
;MESAEKNIYAPVETTPLISILKSLPDVIWSYSPIENRLIFISPSCEKLLGYSSTEFYNNNSLWKSILVDEDVNKRKSAMLQINEEKVVVETNYRIRTKTGEMKWIKDIFVPVIDENDSLIRVDGIIKDITEVIEKENKFKRIFNLSSNLMFFIDLRGKEFYFENVNRQFRKLLRYSPIELTSVPLKNFDDEIIRAIIHNSNTCMREGKEIRFEFELNDNSNPKNFLFTLTPFYHSQDDISKLIGTGEDITELKAGENRLKKLNEDKNRLLSIVSHDLKSPFNTMLGFIELLSNDIELEETEKSDYLRFLYESSKRQVELINDLLDWSKVESGLLEFSPRYLSLRKIIDKVLMSYKGQAFQKKIEFEVNIDKHIHLFFDKNYSKVVISNLISNAIKFSHKNGKIIILAEDDDEFIKLKIQDFGIGISERYLKNLFVSKENHSRTGTAGEKGTGLGLKLCYDIMTSNHGQLLVNSSSNEGTTVKLEFLKPKTNILYFDDHNSTGELKKFANSLLPESYVFVTSDIFEASKYSEEFNVHLAFINLDVIRNFQIVFLLKVFNHLLSSQTPLIGLAENVNDDFTSLMEILPIQKIIPSHSNISDIISLIN
;
A
#
# COMPACT_ATOMS: atom_id res chain seq x y z
N MET A 1 -85.44 55.14 -21.70
CA MET A 1 -85.01 54.06 -22.62
C MET A 1 -83.59 54.38 -23.00
N GLU A 2 -82.65 53.80 -22.26
CA GLU A 2 -81.20 53.67 -22.50
C GLU A 2 -80.55 53.42 -21.13
N SER A 3 -80.11 52.19 -20.89
CA SER A 3 -78.98 51.81 -20.01
C SER A 3 -79.10 50.33 -19.64
N ALA A 4 -78.70 49.45 -20.55
CA ALA A 4 -78.48 48.03 -20.27
C ALA A 4 -77.12 47.60 -20.84
N GLU A 5 -76.08 48.30 -20.42
CA GLU A 5 -74.68 47.84 -20.48
C GLU A 5 -74.07 48.07 -19.11
N LYS A 6 -73.93 47.00 -18.31
CA LYS A 6 -72.86 46.82 -17.31
C LYS A 6 -72.96 45.46 -16.61
N ASN A 7 -71.79 44.81 -16.53
CA ASN A 7 -71.41 43.69 -15.66
C ASN A 7 -71.78 42.26 -16.07
N ILE A 8 -71.00 41.70 -17.01
CA ILE A 8 -70.73 40.26 -17.10
C ILE A 8 -69.32 40.01 -16.53
N TYR A 9 -69.11 40.20 -15.23
CA TYR A 9 -67.97 39.66 -14.47
C TYR A 9 -68.30 39.79 -12.99
N ALA A 10 -69.01 38.80 -12.45
CA ALA A 10 -69.08 38.55 -11.02
C ALA A 10 -68.09 37.41 -10.68
N PRO A 11 -67.27 37.53 -9.63
CA PRO A 11 -66.32 36.50 -9.25
C PRO A 11 -67.08 35.33 -8.60
N VAL A 12 -67.05 34.14 -9.21
CA VAL A 12 -67.61 32.94 -8.60
C VAL A 12 -66.63 32.43 -7.54
N GLU A 13 -66.94 32.72 -6.28
CA GLU A 13 -66.27 32.18 -5.10
C GLU A 13 -66.51 30.67 -4.98
N THR A 14 -65.41 29.92 -4.96
CA THR A 14 -65.18 28.63 -4.27
C THR A 14 -66.21 27.49 -4.43
N THR A 15 -66.13 26.77 -5.55
CA THR A 15 -66.64 25.39 -5.64
C THR A 15 -65.65 24.41 -4.97
N PRO A 16 -66.08 23.41 -4.17
CA PRO A 16 -65.20 22.42 -3.53
C PRO A 16 -64.20 21.76 -4.50
N LEU A 17 -64.62 21.57 -5.75
CA LEU A 17 -63.80 21.03 -6.85
C LEU A 17 -62.55 21.87 -7.12
N ILE A 18 -62.65 23.21 -7.14
CA ILE A 18 -61.51 24.10 -7.41
C ILE A 18 -60.51 24.07 -6.25
N SER A 19 -61.00 23.97 -5.00
CA SER A 19 -60.14 23.83 -3.83
C SER A 19 -59.36 22.50 -3.86
N ILE A 20 -60.01 21.40 -4.25
CA ILE A 20 -59.36 20.10 -4.43
C ILE A 20 -58.29 20.19 -5.52
N LEU A 21 -58.64 20.76 -6.69
CA LEU A 21 -57.71 20.93 -7.82
C LEU A 21 -56.52 21.83 -7.48
N LYS A 22 -56.65 22.78 -6.55
CA LYS A 22 -55.54 23.59 -6.03
C LYS A 22 -54.65 22.84 -5.03
N SER A 23 -55.21 21.87 -4.31
CA SER A 23 -54.49 21.10 -3.30
C SER A 23 -53.72 19.90 -3.88
N LEU A 24 -54.09 19.44 -5.08
CA LEU A 24 -53.42 18.33 -5.75
C LEU A 24 -52.04 18.76 -6.26
N PRO A 25 -50.99 17.93 -6.09
CA PRO A 25 -49.66 18.23 -6.60
C PRO A 25 -49.56 18.06 -8.13
N ASP A 26 -50.42 17.22 -8.71
CA ASP A 26 -50.46 16.94 -10.15
C ASP A 26 -51.21 18.05 -10.89
N VAL A 27 -50.81 18.33 -12.14
CA VAL A 27 -51.48 19.33 -12.98
C VAL A 27 -52.53 18.65 -13.84
N ILE A 28 -53.78 19.08 -13.68
CA ILE A 28 -54.91 18.60 -14.48
C ILE A 28 -55.18 19.62 -15.58
N TRP A 29 -55.32 19.16 -16.81
CA TRP A 29 -55.55 20.02 -17.96
C TRP A 29 -56.61 19.44 -18.90
N SER A 30 -57.21 20.31 -19.70
CA SER A 30 -58.24 19.94 -20.68
C SER A 30 -58.08 20.78 -21.93
N TYR A 31 -58.09 20.14 -23.09
CA TYR A 31 -57.83 20.74 -24.39
C TYR A 31 -58.93 20.38 -25.39
N SER A 32 -59.40 21.36 -26.17
CA SER A 32 -60.31 21.12 -27.30
C SER A 32 -59.50 21.00 -28.59
N PRO A 33 -59.51 19.84 -29.27
CA PRO A 33 -58.96 19.70 -30.61
C PRO A 33 -59.74 20.52 -31.65
N ILE A 34 -61.06 20.67 -31.45
CA ILE A 34 -61.96 21.38 -32.37
C ILE A 34 -61.69 22.89 -32.34
N GLU A 35 -61.65 23.47 -31.14
CA GLU A 35 -61.37 24.90 -30.95
C GLU A 35 -59.86 25.21 -30.97
N ASN A 36 -59.03 24.16 -31.06
CA ASN A 36 -57.57 24.22 -31.01
C ASN A 36 -57.07 25.08 -29.84
N ARG A 37 -57.68 24.94 -28.66
CA ARG A 37 -57.32 25.73 -27.47
C ARG A 37 -57.40 24.94 -26.17
N LEU A 38 -56.59 25.36 -25.20
CA LEU A 38 -56.69 24.90 -23.82
C LEU A 38 -57.99 25.41 -23.18
N ILE A 39 -58.83 24.48 -22.72
CA ILE A 39 -60.10 24.76 -22.04
C ILE A 39 -59.83 25.04 -20.56
N PHE A 40 -58.97 24.23 -19.95
CA PHE A 40 -58.71 24.30 -18.53
C PHE A 40 -57.28 23.85 -18.20
N ILE A 41 -56.69 24.47 -17.19
CA ILE A 41 -55.51 23.98 -16.50
C ILE A 41 -55.61 24.32 -15.01
N SER A 42 -55.34 23.34 -14.16
CA SER A 42 -55.42 23.49 -12.71
C SER A 42 -54.36 24.48 -12.22
N PRO A 43 -54.62 25.27 -11.16
CA PRO A 43 -53.66 26.21 -10.61
C PRO A 43 -52.33 25.59 -10.14
N SER A 44 -52.30 24.28 -9.87
CA SER A 44 -51.07 23.53 -9.56
C SER A 44 -50.00 23.62 -10.66
N CYS A 45 -50.35 24.07 -11.88
CA CYS A 45 -49.39 24.34 -12.94
C CYS A 45 -48.34 25.39 -12.55
N GLU A 46 -48.70 26.35 -11.69
CA GLU A 46 -47.77 27.38 -11.23
C GLU A 46 -46.68 26.77 -10.36
N LYS A 47 -47.02 25.80 -9.50
CA LYS A 47 -46.05 25.10 -8.64
C LYS A 47 -45.17 24.13 -9.43
N LEU A 48 -45.73 23.39 -10.39
CA LEU A 48 -44.99 22.36 -11.13
C LEU A 48 -44.18 22.95 -12.30
N LEU A 49 -44.79 23.82 -13.10
CA LEU A 49 -44.24 24.37 -14.35
C LEU A 49 -43.65 25.78 -14.19
N GLY A 50 -44.00 26.50 -13.12
CA GLY A 50 -43.60 27.89 -12.89
C GLY A 50 -44.44 28.93 -13.63
N TYR A 51 -45.45 28.51 -14.39
CA TYR A 51 -46.34 29.37 -15.15
C TYR A 51 -47.76 29.38 -14.55
N SER A 52 -48.34 30.56 -14.43
CA SER A 52 -49.72 30.73 -13.98
C SER A 52 -50.72 30.19 -15.01
N SER A 53 -51.92 29.80 -14.57
CA SER A 53 -52.98 29.35 -15.49
C SER A 53 -53.32 30.43 -16.53
N THR A 54 -53.26 31.71 -16.16
CA THR A 54 -53.49 32.84 -17.06
C THR A 54 -52.46 32.93 -18.19
N GLU A 55 -51.20 32.59 -17.93
CA GLU A 55 -50.16 32.57 -18.98
C GLU A 55 -50.45 31.47 -20.02
N PHE A 56 -50.95 30.32 -19.58
CA PHE A 56 -51.39 29.26 -20.48
C PHE A 56 -52.63 29.63 -21.30
N TYR A 57 -53.61 30.32 -20.70
CA TYR A 57 -54.79 30.79 -21.44
C TYR A 57 -54.46 31.89 -22.46
N ASN A 58 -53.49 32.76 -22.14
CA ASN A 58 -53.09 33.86 -23.02
C ASN A 58 -52.16 33.43 -24.16
N ASN A 59 -51.47 32.30 -24.03
CA ASN A 59 -50.57 31.78 -25.05
C ASN A 59 -50.78 30.29 -25.27
N ASN A 60 -51.60 29.96 -26.27
CA ASN A 60 -51.90 28.58 -26.65
C ASN A 60 -50.67 27.80 -27.16
N SER A 61 -49.58 28.48 -27.53
CA SER A 61 -48.31 27.86 -27.93
C SER A 61 -47.31 27.71 -26.78
N LEU A 62 -47.61 28.23 -25.58
CA LEU A 62 -46.72 28.15 -24.41
C LEU A 62 -46.31 26.71 -24.12
N TRP A 63 -47.26 25.79 -24.26
CA TRP A 63 -47.00 24.37 -24.08
C TRP A 63 -45.90 23.82 -25.00
N LYS A 64 -45.82 24.29 -26.26
CA LYS A 64 -44.76 23.88 -27.20
C LYS A 64 -43.39 24.44 -26.79
N SER A 65 -43.35 25.63 -26.19
CA SER A 65 -42.10 26.28 -25.79
C SER A 65 -41.46 25.70 -24.52
N ILE A 66 -42.23 25.02 -23.67
CA ILE A 66 -41.70 24.36 -22.46
C ILE A 66 -41.22 22.94 -22.73
N LEU A 67 -41.56 22.34 -23.87
CA LEU A 67 -41.07 21.03 -24.27
C LEU A 67 -39.61 21.11 -24.71
N VAL A 68 -38.84 20.08 -24.36
CA VAL A 68 -37.47 19.92 -24.86
C VAL A 68 -37.52 19.38 -26.29
N ASP A 69 -36.75 19.99 -27.20
CA ASP A 69 -36.78 19.70 -28.65
C ASP A 69 -36.68 18.20 -28.97
N GLU A 70 -35.79 17.48 -28.26
CA GLU A 70 -35.54 16.04 -28.41
C GLU A 70 -36.78 15.17 -28.10
N ASP A 71 -37.67 15.66 -27.24
CA ASP A 71 -38.86 14.93 -26.78
C ASP A 71 -40.17 15.38 -27.47
N VAL A 72 -40.11 16.38 -28.38
CA VAL A 72 -41.28 16.88 -29.12
C VAL A 72 -41.98 15.76 -29.90
N ASN A 73 -41.20 14.88 -30.53
CA ASN A 73 -41.74 13.76 -31.31
C ASN A 73 -42.52 12.78 -30.42
N LYS A 74 -42.08 12.52 -29.18
CA LYS A 74 -42.77 11.60 -28.27
C LYS A 74 -44.18 12.09 -27.94
N ARG A 75 -44.33 13.38 -27.63
CA ARG A 75 -45.65 13.96 -27.37
C ARG A 75 -46.50 14.01 -28.64
N LYS A 76 -45.92 14.33 -29.79
CA LYS A 76 -46.64 14.36 -31.07
C LYS A 76 -47.19 12.98 -31.43
N SER A 77 -46.40 11.93 -31.25
CA SER A 77 -46.83 10.55 -31.44
C SER A 77 -47.98 10.17 -30.50
N ALA A 78 -47.91 10.54 -29.22
CA ALA A 78 -49.01 10.32 -28.28
C ALA A 78 -50.30 11.03 -28.72
N MET A 79 -50.21 12.27 -29.19
CA MET A 79 -51.39 13.01 -29.68
C MET A 79 -51.98 12.42 -30.96
N LEU A 80 -51.14 11.92 -31.87
CA LEU A 80 -51.60 11.20 -33.08
C LEU A 80 -52.31 9.91 -32.70
N GLN A 81 -51.74 9.12 -31.79
CA GLN A 81 -52.34 7.88 -31.31
C GLN A 81 -53.72 8.11 -30.69
N ILE A 82 -53.90 9.18 -29.91
CA ILE A 82 -55.21 9.53 -29.34
C ILE A 82 -56.22 9.87 -30.44
N ASN A 83 -55.79 10.60 -31.49
CA ASN A 83 -56.65 11.01 -32.59
C ASN A 83 -57.09 9.82 -33.46
N GLU A 84 -56.24 8.80 -33.61
CA GLU A 84 -56.51 7.61 -34.41
C GLU A 84 -57.24 6.52 -33.62
N GLU A 85 -56.77 6.20 -32.42
CA GLU A 85 -57.22 5.05 -31.63
C GLU A 85 -58.24 5.41 -30.53
N LYS A 86 -58.29 6.68 -30.11
CA LYS A 86 -59.19 7.19 -29.04
C LYS A 86 -59.08 6.39 -27.73
N VAL A 87 -57.88 5.92 -27.43
CA VAL A 87 -57.54 5.24 -26.16
C VAL A 87 -56.75 6.16 -25.22
N VAL A 88 -56.70 5.77 -23.94
CA VAL A 88 -55.83 6.43 -22.96
C VAL A 88 -54.37 6.18 -23.35
N VAL A 89 -53.60 7.25 -23.45
CA VAL A 89 -52.16 7.19 -23.79
C VAL A 89 -51.36 7.80 -22.65
N GLU A 90 -50.25 7.16 -22.30
CA GLU A 90 -49.31 7.69 -21.30
C GLU A 90 -47.94 7.89 -21.94
N THR A 91 -47.28 9.00 -21.64
CA THR A 91 -45.91 9.23 -22.10
C THR A 91 -45.09 10.03 -21.10
N ASN A 92 -43.79 9.74 -21.06
CA ASN A 92 -42.83 10.43 -20.20
C ASN A 92 -41.88 11.27 -21.07
N TYR A 93 -41.72 12.54 -20.74
CA TYR A 93 -40.84 13.44 -21.47
C TYR A 93 -40.33 14.58 -20.59
N ARG A 94 -39.28 15.24 -21.06
CA ARG A 94 -38.68 16.37 -20.37
C ARG A 94 -39.31 17.69 -20.76
N ILE A 95 -39.42 18.57 -19.77
CA ILE A 95 -39.83 19.96 -19.94
C ILE A 95 -38.81 20.89 -19.26
N ARG A 96 -38.83 22.16 -19.67
CA ARG A 96 -38.12 23.26 -19.02
C ARG A 96 -39.13 24.18 -18.35
N THR A 97 -39.01 24.35 -17.03
CA THR A 97 -39.89 25.25 -16.26
C THR A 97 -39.59 26.72 -16.59
N LYS A 98 -40.44 27.64 -16.10
CA LYS A 98 -40.22 29.09 -16.26
C LYS A 98 -38.87 29.57 -15.71
N THR A 99 -38.35 28.90 -14.68
CA THR A 99 -37.05 29.23 -14.06
C THR A 99 -35.86 28.61 -14.80
N GLY A 100 -36.10 27.80 -15.84
CA GLY A 100 -35.07 27.11 -16.60
C GLY A 100 -34.71 25.72 -16.09
N GLU A 101 -35.32 25.25 -15.00
CA GLU A 101 -35.12 23.92 -14.42
C GLU A 101 -35.66 22.83 -15.36
N MET A 102 -34.92 21.72 -15.46
CA MET A 102 -35.32 20.57 -16.26
C MET A 102 -36.10 19.59 -15.40
N LYS A 103 -37.30 19.22 -15.83
CA LYS A 103 -38.15 18.23 -15.15
C LYS A 103 -38.57 17.11 -16.07
N TRP A 104 -38.61 15.89 -15.54
CA TRP A 104 -39.29 14.78 -16.18
C TRP A 104 -40.74 14.75 -15.74
N ILE A 105 -41.64 14.72 -16.71
CA ILE A 105 -43.07 14.59 -16.43
C ILE A 105 -43.64 13.34 -17.07
N LYS A 106 -44.57 12.71 -16.35
CA LYS A 106 -45.51 11.73 -16.89
C LYS A 106 -46.78 12.45 -17.25
N ASP A 107 -47.17 12.38 -18.51
CA ASP A 107 -48.44 12.95 -18.99
C ASP A 107 -49.36 11.82 -19.42
N ILE A 108 -50.56 11.82 -18.84
CA ILE A 108 -51.63 10.87 -19.10
C ILE A 108 -52.69 11.62 -19.88
N PHE A 109 -53.03 11.11 -21.05
CA PHE A 109 -54.01 11.69 -21.94
C PHE A 109 -55.24 10.80 -22.00
N VAL A 110 -56.40 11.39 -21.74
CA VAL A 110 -57.70 10.72 -21.69
C VAL A 110 -58.61 11.35 -22.75
N PRO A 111 -58.92 10.65 -23.85
CA PRO A 111 -59.83 11.15 -24.87
C PRO A 111 -61.25 11.21 -24.34
N VAL A 112 -61.97 12.25 -24.75
CA VAL A 112 -63.40 12.42 -24.53
C VAL A 112 -64.05 12.52 -25.90
N ILE A 113 -64.91 11.55 -26.17
CA ILE A 113 -65.61 11.38 -27.45
C ILE A 113 -67.09 11.69 -27.27
N ASP A 114 -67.74 12.13 -28.35
CA ASP A 114 -69.19 12.29 -28.40
C ASP A 114 -69.90 11.00 -28.85
N GLU A 115 -71.24 11.06 -28.94
CA GLU A 115 -72.09 9.95 -29.39
C GLU A 115 -71.84 9.53 -30.84
N ASN A 116 -71.18 10.37 -31.64
CA ASN A 116 -70.82 10.11 -33.04
C ASN A 116 -69.37 9.61 -33.17
N ASP A 117 -68.75 9.18 -32.08
CA ASP A 117 -67.35 8.72 -32.03
C ASP A 117 -66.37 9.81 -32.54
N SER A 118 -66.67 11.08 -32.31
CA SER A 118 -65.79 12.20 -32.65
C SER A 118 -65.03 12.68 -31.41
N LEU A 119 -63.72 12.90 -31.53
CA LEU A 119 -62.89 13.40 -30.44
C LEU A 119 -63.20 14.88 -30.17
N ILE A 120 -63.94 15.16 -29.10
CA ILE A 120 -64.37 16.51 -28.74
C ILE A 120 -63.43 17.20 -27.75
N ARG A 121 -62.74 16.42 -26.92
CA ARG A 121 -61.84 16.94 -25.87
C ARG A 121 -60.79 15.92 -25.48
N VAL A 122 -59.64 16.40 -25.02
CA VAL A 122 -58.60 15.57 -24.39
C VAL A 122 -58.34 16.13 -23.01
N ASP A 123 -58.64 15.32 -22.00
CA ASP A 123 -58.35 15.63 -20.61
C ASP A 123 -57.02 14.97 -20.23
N GLY A 124 -56.25 15.55 -19.31
CA GLY A 124 -54.97 14.97 -18.95
C GLY A 124 -54.43 15.34 -17.58
N ILE A 125 -53.46 14.54 -17.14
CA ILE A 125 -52.79 14.67 -15.85
C ILE A 125 -51.28 14.65 -16.08
N ILE A 126 -50.61 15.69 -15.63
CA ILE A 126 -49.16 15.81 -15.62
C ILE A 126 -48.66 15.58 -14.19
N LYS A 127 -47.77 14.59 -14.04
CA LYS A 127 -47.08 14.29 -12.79
C LYS A 127 -45.60 14.56 -12.92
N ASP A 128 -45.00 15.18 -11.91
CA ASP A 128 -43.54 15.30 -11.81
C ASP A 128 -42.96 13.96 -11.38
N ILE A 129 -42.14 13.35 -12.24
CA ILE A 129 -41.45 12.07 -11.97
C ILE A 129 -39.93 12.25 -11.91
N THR A 130 -39.45 13.50 -11.81
CA THR A 130 -38.02 13.84 -11.81
C THR A 130 -37.29 13.12 -10.70
N GLU A 131 -37.77 13.25 -9.46
CA GLU A 131 -37.14 12.62 -8.29
C GLU A 131 -37.09 11.08 -8.41
N VAL A 132 -38.12 10.47 -9.00
CA VAL A 132 -38.18 9.01 -9.21
C VAL A 132 -37.11 8.57 -10.21
N ILE A 133 -37.02 9.26 -11.35
CA ILE A 133 -36.02 8.97 -12.39
C ILE A 133 -34.60 9.25 -11.88
N GLU A 134 -34.40 10.32 -11.14
CA GLU A 134 -33.10 10.65 -10.55
C GLU A 134 -32.65 9.61 -9.51
N LYS A 135 -33.55 9.17 -8.62
CA LYS A 135 -33.28 8.09 -7.67
C LYS A 135 -32.93 6.79 -8.39
N GLU A 136 -33.69 6.43 -9.42
CA GLU A 136 -33.46 5.22 -10.22
C GLU A 136 -32.11 5.27 -10.96
N ASN A 137 -31.79 6.40 -11.59
CA ASN A 137 -30.52 6.60 -12.28
C ASN A 137 -29.34 6.61 -11.31
N LYS A 138 -29.49 7.26 -10.14
CA LYS A 138 -28.48 7.25 -9.09
C LYS A 138 -28.22 5.83 -8.60
N PHE A 139 -29.27 5.05 -8.36
CA PHE A 139 -29.16 3.63 -8.01
C PHE A 139 -28.44 2.83 -9.10
N LYS A 140 -28.86 2.93 -10.37
CA LYS A 140 -28.21 2.23 -11.50
C LYS A 140 -26.73 2.59 -11.63
N ARG A 141 -26.35 3.85 -11.36
CA ARG A 141 -24.95 4.29 -11.35
C ARG A 141 -24.17 3.66 -10.20
N ILE A 142 -24.65 3.77 -8.97
CA ILE A 142 -23.98 3.19 -7.79
C ILE A 142 -23.83 1.68 -7.96
N PHE A 143 -24.90 1.00 -8.37
CA PHE A 143 -24.92 -0.44 -8.58
C PHE A 143 -23.86 -0.90 -9.59
N ASN A 144 -23.73 -0.20 -10.73
CA ASN A 144 -22.79 -0.58 -11.79
C ASN A 144 -21.36 -0.03 -11.63
N LEU A 145 -21.16 1.01 -10.82
CA LEU A 145 -19.83 1.56 -10.52
C LEU A 145 -19.15 0.89 -9.33
N SER A 146 -19.91 0.18 -8.49
CA SER A 146 -19.35 -0.62 -7.40
C SER A 146 -18.27 -1.57 -7.89
N SER A 147 -17.18 -1.67 -7.14
CA SER A 147 -16.11 -2.64 -7.35
C SER A 147 -16.53 -4.06 -6.98
N ASN A 148 -17.44 -4.20 -6.02
CA ASN A 148 -17.93 -5.48 -5.55
C ASN A 148 -18.89 -6.09 -6.58
N LEU A 149 -18.92 -7.41 -6.63
CA LEU A 149 -19.93 -8.16 -7.37
C LEU A 149 -21.27 -7.92 -6.66
N MET A 150 -22.32 -7.55 -7.40
CA MET A 150 -23.65 -7.38 -6.81
C MET A 150 -24.71 -7.97 -7.71
N PHE A 151 -25.65 -8.67 -7.10
CA PHE A 151 -26.75 -9.32 -7.79
C PHE A 151 -27.99 -9.41 -6.90
N PHE A 152 -29.16 -9.43 -7.54
CA PHE A 152 -30.45 -9.65 -6.92
C PHE A 152 -31.01 -10.95 -7.46
N ILE A 153 -31.52 -11.80 -6.57
CA ILE A 153 -32.17 -13.06 -6.92
C ILE A 153 -33.63 -12.96 -6.54
N ASP A 154 -34.48 -13.33 -7.49
CA ASP A 154 -35.91 -13.48 -7.35
C ASP A 154 -36.25 -14.98 -7.29
N LEU A 155 -37.19 -15.36 -6.42
CA LEU A 155 -37.70 -16.73 -6.34
C LEU A 155 -39.03 -16.80 -7.10
N ARG A 156 -39.02 -17.44 -8.27
CA ARG A 156 -40.22 -17.65 -9.08
C ARG A 156 -40.63 -19.12 -8.98
N GLY A 157 -41.67 -19.38 -8.20
CA GLY A 157 -42.09 -20.75 -7.88
C GLY A 157 -41.05 -21.46 -7.00
N LYS A 158 -40.31 -22.42 -7.57
CA LYS A 158 -39.23 -23.16 -6.88
C LYS A 158 -37.84 -22.88 -7.46
N GLU A 159 -37.73 -21.90 -8.33
CA GLU A 159 -36.51 -21.64 -9.08
C GLU A 159 -36.01 -20.21 -8.87
N PHE A 160 -34.70 -20.08 -8.72
CA PHE A 160 -34.03 -18.80 -8.58
C PHE A 160 -33.71 -18.21 -9.95
N TYR A 161 -33.95 -16.90 -10.09
CA TYR A 161 -33.62 -16.12 -11.28
C TYR A 161 -32.83 -14.89 -10.86
N PHE A 162 -31.85 -14.46 -11.65
CA PHE A 162 -31.28 -13.14 -11.44
C PHE A 162 -32.33 -12.10 -11.86
N GLU A 163 -32.69 -11.21 -10.95
CA GLU A 163 -33.47 -10.03 -11.27
C GLU A 163 -32.56 -8.96 -11.88
N ASN A 164 -31.38 -8.77 -11.28
CA ASN A 164 -30.40 -7.79 -11.74
C ASN A 164 -28.98 -8.19 -11.31
N VAL A 165 -28.00 -7.82 -12.13
CA VAL A 165 -26.59 -8.16 -11.95
C VAL A 165 -25.75 -6.96 -12.37
N ASN A 166 -24.80 -6.57 -11.53
CA ASN A 166 -23.99 -5.39 -11.82
C ASN A 166 -22.93 -5.70 -12.89
N ARG A 167 -22.36 -4.62 -13.44
CA ARG A 167 -21.34 -4.72 -14.49
C ARG A 167 -20.17 -5.63 -14.11
N GLN A 168 -19.72 -5.63 -12.86
CA GLN A 168 -18.58 -6.45 -12.43
C GLN A 168 -18.92 -7.94 -12.44
N PHE A 169 -20.08 -8.31 -11.92
CA PHE A 169 -20.54 -9.69 -11.94
C PHE A 169 -20.73 -10.24 -13.36
N ARG A 170 -21.28 -9.42 -14.28
CA ARG A 170 -21.39 -9.79 -15.70
C ARG A 170 -20.04 -10.04 -16.37
N LYS A 171 -19.05 -9.19 -16.07
CA LYS A 171 -17.68 -9.36 -16.61
C LYS A 171 -17.04 -10.66 -16.12
N LEU A 172 -17.30 -11.03 -14.87
CA LEU A 172 -16.79 -12.26 -14.27
C LEU A 172 -17.36 -13.49 -14.98
N LEU A 173 -18.69 -13.55 -15.12
CA LEU A 173 -19.39 -14.70 -15.71
C LEU A 173 -19.40 -14.71 -17.25
N ARG A 174 -19.07 -13.59 -17.90
CA ARG A 174 -19.03 -13.43 -19.37
C ARG A 174 -20.38 -13.65 -20.09
N TYR A 175 -21.49 -13.51 -19.38
CA TYR A 175 -22.85 -13.50 -19.96
C TYR A 175 -23.39 -12.08 -20.17
N SER A 176 -24.28 -11.95 -21.15
CA SER A 176 -25.06 -10.73 -21.35
C SER A 176 -26.12 -10.54 -20.26
N PRO A 177 -26.64 -9.30 -20.06
CA PRO A 177 -27.70 -9.05 -19.10
C PRO A 177 -28.97 -9.86 -19.39
N ILE A 178 -29.34 -10.00 -20.67
CA ILE A 178 -30.53 -10.74 -21.09
C ILE A 178 -30.39 -12.22 -20.70
N GLU A 179 -29.24 -12.84 -20.98
CA GLU A 179 -29.00 -14.26 -20.67
C GLU A 179 -29.13 -14.52 -19.18
N LEU A 180 -28.48 -13.69 -18.34
CA LEU A 180 -28.51 -13.86 -16.88
C LEU A 180 -29.92 -13.72 -16.29
N THR A 181 -30.77 -12.86 -16.84
CA THR A 181 -32.12 -12.59 -16.28
C THR A 181 -33.24 -13.45 -16.88
N SER A 182 -32.99 -14.13 -18.00
CA SER A 182 -34.04 -14.80 -18.79
C SER A 182 -34.25 -16.27 -18.43
N VAL A 183 -33.27 -16.92 -17.81
CA VAL A 183 -33.31 -18.35 -17.48
C VAL A 183 -33.03 -18.61 -15.99
N PRO A 184 -33.50 -19.74 -15.44
CA PRO A 184 -33.19 -20.14 -14.07
C PRO A 184 -31.68 -20.26 -13.81
N LEU A 185 -31.23 -19.94 -12.60
CA LEU A 185 -29.83 -20.09 -12.19
C LEU A 185 -29.31 -21.53 -12.37
N LYS A 186 -30.17 -22.54 -12.20
CA LYS A 186 -29.80 -23.96 -12.35
C LYS A 186 -29.39 -24.35 -13.79
N ASN A 187 -29.66 -23.50 -14.78
CA ASN A 187 -29.32 -23.74 -16.18
C ASN A 187 -27.92 -23.23 -16.56
N PHE A 188 -27.18 -22.65 -15.62
CA PHE A 188 -25.79 -22.24 -15.81
C PHE A 188 -24.84 -23.29 -15.21
N ASP A 189 -23.78 -23.62 -15.93
CA ASP A 189 -22.82 -24.66 -15.52
C ASP A 189 -21.68 -24.13 -14.63
N ASP A 190 -21.62 -22.82 -14.40
CA ASP A 190 -20.58 -22.19 -13.59
C ASP A 190 -20.58 -22.69 -12.13
N GLU A 191 -19.39 -23.05 -11.63
CA GLU A 191 -19.22 -23.50 -10.23
C GLU A 191 -19.65 -22.43 -9.22
N ILE A 192 -19.36 -21.16 -9.51
CA ILE A 192 -19.78 -20.02 -8.71
C ILE A 192 -21.31 -19.91 -8.63
N ILE A 193 -22.04 -20.14 -9.73
CA ILE A 193 -23.51 -20.08 -9.73
C ILE A 193 -24.07 -21.27 -8.94
N ARG A 194 -23.49 -22.46 -9.08
CA ARG A 194 -23.86 -23.63 -8.25
C ARG A 194 -23.67 -23.36 -6.76
N ALA A 195 -22.56 -22.73 -6.37
CA ALA A 195 -22.32 -22.31 -4.99
C ALA A 195 -23.36 -21.27 -4.52
N ILE A 196 -23.71 -20.29 -5.37
CA ILE A 196 -24.76 -19.31 -5.07
C ILE A 196 -26.12 -19.98 -4.89
N ILE A 197 -26.52 -20.94 -5.74
CA ILE A 197 -27.79 -21.67 -5.60
C ILE A 197 -27.82 -22.45 -4.28
N HIS A 198 -26.74 -23.17 -3.96
CA HIS A 198 -26.65 -23.95 -2.72
C HIS A 198 -26.85 -23.05 -1.49
N ASN A 199 -26.11 -21.94 -1.43
CA ASN A 199 -26.19 -21.01 -0.31
C ASN A 199 -27.49 -20.18 -0.31
N SER A 200 -28.10 -19.94 -1.47
CA SER A 200 -29.42 -19.29 -1.57
C SER A 200 -30.50 -20.16 -0.95
N ASN A 201 -30.48 -21.49 -1.18
CA ASN A 201 -31.40 -22.41 -0.51
C ASN A 201 -31.22 -22.40 1.02
N THR A 202 -29.98 -22.39 1.49
CA THR A 202 -29.67 -22.28 2.93
C THR A 202 -30.18 -20.96 3.51
N CYS A 203 -29.93 -19.85 2.82
CA CYS A 203 -30.37 -18.50 3.21
C CYS A 203 -31.90 -18.41 3.32
N MET A 204 -32.62 -18.95 2.32
CA MET A 204 -34.09 -19.02 2.33
C MET A 204 -34.62 -19.87 3.49
N ARG A 205 -33.99 -21.02 3.76
CA ARG A 205 -34.42 -21.93 4.84
C ARG A 205 -34.18 -21.35 6.23
N GLU A 206 -33.05 -20.69 6.43
CA GLU A 206 -32.65 -20.19 7.76
C GLU A 206 -33.17 -18.77 8.03
N GLY A 207 -33.57 -18.03 6.98
CA GLY A 207 -34.01 -16.65 7.10
C GLY A 207 -32.94 -15.76 7.71
N LYS A 208 -31.67 -15.98 7.34
CA LYS A 208 -30.53 -15.22 7.85
C LYS A 208 -29.50 -15.00 6.77
N GLU A 209 -28.64 -14.02 7.01
CA GLU A 209 -27.48 -13.75 6.16
C GLU A 209 -26.55 -14.98 6.14
N ILE A 210 -26.16 -15.40 4.93
CA ILE A 210 -25.19 -16.49 4.71
C ILE A 210 -23.94 -15.90 4.08
N ARG A 211 -22.78 -16.20 4.68
CA ARG A 211 -21.47 -15.85 4.14
C ARG A 211 -20.70 -17.10 3.77
N PHE A 212 -20.08 -17.09 2.60
CA PHE A 212 -19.25 -18.20 2.15
C PHE A 212 -18.11 -17.70 1.27
N GLU A 213 -16.97 -18.36 1.38
CA GLU A 213 -15.82 -18.10 0.52
C GLU A 213 -15.88 -18.99 -0.73
N PHE A 214 -15.43 -18.46 -1.85
CA PHE A 214 -15.33 -19.19 -3.10
C PHE A 214 -14.02 -18.86 -3.80
N GLU A 215 -13.25 -19.89 -4.14
CA GLU A 215 -12.02 -19.75 -4.91
C GLU A 215 -12.32 -20.01 -6.39
N LEU A 216 -12.10 -18.98 -7.21
CA LEU A 216 -12.24 -19.06 -8.65
C LEU A 216 -10.87 -19.36 -9.27
N ASN A 217 -10.73 -20.58 -9.78
CA ASN A 217 -9.53 -21.02 -10.49
C ASN A 217 -9.66 -20.67 -11.98
N ASP A 218 -9.32 -19.44 -12.35
CA ASP A 218 -9.03 -19.11 -13.75
C ASP A 218 -7.57 -19.49 -14.04
N ASN A 219 -7.29 -20.12 -15.20
CA ASN A 219 -6.03 -20.81 -15.57
C ASN A 219 -4.76 -19.92 -15.54
N SER A 220 -4.85 -18.66 -15.12
CA SER A 220 -3.74 -17.70 -15.05
C SER A 220 -3.64 -16.97 -13.72
N ASN A 221 -4.73 -16.82 -12.95
CA ASN A 221 -4.76 -16.07 -11.68
C ASN A 221 -5.94 -16.53 -10.80
N PRO A 222 -5.70 -17.35 -9.76
CA PRO A 222 -6.74 -17.74 -8.83
C PRO A 222 -7.21 -16.51 -8.03
N LYS A 223 -8.54 -16.36 -7.88
CA LYS A 223 -9.15 -15.29 -7.10
C LYS A 223 -9.99 -15.85 -5.97
N ASN A 224 -9.91 -15.22 -4.80
CA ASN A 224 -10.74 -15.55 -3.65
C ASN A 224 -11.84 -14.51 -3.48
N PHE A 225 -13.08 -14.96 -3.41
CA PHE A 225 -14.23 -14.11 -3.16
C PHE A 225 -14.92 -14.47 -1.86
N LEU A 226 -15.34 -13.47 -1.09
CA LEU A 226 -16.29 -13.61 0.01
C LEU A 226 -17.68 -13.22 -0.49
N PHE A 227 -18.57 -14.19 -0.61
CA PHE A 227 -19.97 -13.96 -0.94
C PHE A 227 -20.80 -13.79 0.32
N THR A 228 -21.71 -12.81 0.29
CA THR A 228 -22.73 -12.58 1.31
C THR A 228 -24.10 -12.58 0.64
N LEU A 229 -24.99 -13.47 1.08
CA LEU A 229 -26.38 -13.54 0.66
C LEU A 229 -27.27 -13.05 1.80
N THR A 230 -28.04 -12.01 1.56
CA THR A 230 -28.94 -11.40 2.54
C THR A 230 -30.39 -11.59 2.10
N PRO A 231 -31.28 -12.13 2.95
CA PRO A 231 -32.69 -12.25 2.64
C PRO A 231 -33.38 -10.89 2.68
N PHE A 232 -34.26 -10.63 1.71
CA PHE A 232 -35.09 -9.44 1.63
C PHE A 232 -36.56 -9.81 1.85
N TYR A 233 -37.10 -9.30 2.95
CA TYR A 233 -38.45 -9.61 3.44
C TYR A 233 -39.48 -8.65 2.84
N HIS A 234 -40.57 -9.20 2.31
CA HIS A 234 -41.73 -8.43 1.87
C HIS A 234 -42.71 -8.18 3.03
N SER A 235 -42.80 -9.13 3.98
CA SER A 235 -43.58 -9.04 5.22
C SER A 235 -42.89 -9.87 6.33
N GLN A 236 -43.46 -9.92 7.54
CA GLN A 236 -42.78 -10.39 8.76
C GLN A 236 -42.12 -11.79 8.70
N ASP A 237 -42.43 -12.66 7.74
CA ASP A 237 -41.74 -13.94 7.54
C ASP A 237 -41.67 -14.39 6.05
N ASP A 238 -41.93 -13.50 5.10
CA ASP A 238 -41.97 -13.85 3.66
C ASP A 238 -40.78 -13.27 2.90
N ILE A 239 -39.82 -14.13 2.57
CA ILE A 239 -38.63 -13.76 1.80
C ILE A 239 -38.98 -13.78 0.32
N SER A 240 -39.12 -12.60 -0.27
CA SER A 240 -39.41 -12.48 -1.71
C SER A 240 -38.16 -12.51 -2.58
N LYS A 241 -37.01 -12.07 -2.04
CA LYS A 241 -35.78 -11.82 -2.81
C LYS A 241 -34.54 -12.07 -1.96
N LEU A 242 -33.42 -12.34 -2.62
CA LEU A 242 -32.10 -12.35 -1.99
C LEU A 242 -31.21 -11.28 -2.63
N ILE A 243 -30.41 -10.61 -1.81
CA ILE A 243 -29.38 -9.68 -2.24
C ILE A 243 -28.04 -10.38 -2.05
N GLY A 244 -27.26 -10.49 -3.12
CA GLY A 244 -25.94 -11.07 -3.09
C GLY A 244 -24.86 -10.05 -3.37
N THR A 245 -23.81 -10.07 -2.56
CA THR A 245 -22.56 -9.35 -2.81
C THR A 245 -21.39 -10.32 -2.84
N GLY A 246 -20.40 -10.08 -3.70
CA GLY A 246 -19.13 -10.79 -3.71
C GLY A 246 -17.97 -9.80 -3.65
N GLU A 247 -17.15 -9.92 -2.62
CA GLU A 247 -15.96 -9.08 -2.40
C GLU A 247 -14.70 -9.87 -2.75
N ASP A 248 -13.78 -9.27 -3.50
CA ASP A 248 -12.49 -9.89 -3.81
C ASP A 248 -11.57 -9.77 -2.60
N ILE A 249 -11.28 -10.91 -1.95
CA ILE A 249 -10.45 -11.02 -0.75
C ILE A 249 -9.08 -11.64 -1.05
N THR A 250 -8.66 -11.64 -2.33
CA THR A 250 -7.41 -12.29 -2.76
C THR A 250 -6.19 -11.71 -2.05
N GLU A 251 -6.06 -10.38 -2.00
CA GLU A 251 -4.95 -9.72 -1.32
C GLU A 251 -5.00 -9.94 0.20
N LEU A 252 -6.20 -9.94 0.78
CA LEU A 252 -6.41 -10.20 2.21
C LEU A 252 -5.92 -11.61 2.58
N LYS A 253 -6.36 -12.64 1.85
CA LYS A 253 -5.91 -14.02 2.06
C LYS A 253 -4.41 -14.20 1.84
N ALA A 254 -3.84 -13.53 0.84
CA ALA A 254 -2.40 -13.58 0.61
C ALA A 254 -1.62 -13.00 1.82
N GLY A 255 -2.11 -11.89 2.38
CA GLY A 255 -1.58 -11.29 3.60
C GLY A 255 -1.69 -12.21 4.82
N GLU A 256 -2.88 -12.78 5.07
CA GLU A 256 -3.12 -13.73 6.16
C GLU A 256 -2.22 -14.96 6.08
N ASN A 257 -2.10 -15.57 4.89
CA ASN A 257 -1.23 -16.72 4.68
C ASN A 257 0.24 -16.38 4.91
N ARG A 258 0.69 -15.19 4.47
CA ARG A 258 2.06 -14.70 4.73
C ARG A 258 2.31 -14.52 6.22
N LEU A 259 1.38 -13.90 6.95
CA LEU A 259 1.47 -13.71 8.39
C LEU A 259 1.48 -15.04 9.14
N LYS A 260 0.60 -15.97 8.77
CA LYS A 260 0.54 -17.30 9.37
C LYS A 260 1.87 -18.05 9.18
N LYS A 261 2.42 -18.02 7.97
CA LYS A 261 3.72 -18.63 7.67
C LYS A 261 4.86 -18.01 8.47
N LEU A 262 4.92 -16.68 8.56
CA LEU A 262 5.90 -15.96 9.39
C LEU A 262 5.78 -16.37 10.87
N ASN A 263 4.56 -16.48 11.39
CA ASN A 263 4.33 -16.87 12.77
C ASN A 263 4.72 -18.34 13.04
N GLU A 264 4.44 -19.25 12.11
CA GLU A 264 4.86 -20.65 12.18
C GLU A 264 6.39 -20.78 12.15
N ASP A 265 7.05 -20.06 11.24
CA ASP A 265 8.52 -20.05 11.15
C ASP A 265 9.14 -19.46 12.44
N LYS A 266 8.56 -18.40 13.01
CA LYS A 266 8.97 -17.83 14.31
C LYS A 266 8.82 -18.82 15.47
N ASN A 267 7.64 -19.44 15.61
CA ASN A 267 7.38 -20.40 16.69
C ASN A 267 8.32 -21.61 16.61
N ARG A 268 8.61 -22.08 15.39
CA ARG A 268 9.58 -23.16 15.17
C ARG A 268 10.99 -22.77 15.59
N LEU A 269 11.44 -21.56 15.25
CA LEU A 269 12.74 -21.05 15.67
C LEU A 269 12.83 -20.98 17.20
N LEU A 270 11.82 -20.40 17.87
CA LEU A 270 11.76 -20.36 19.33
C LEU A 270 11.82 -21.75 19.96
N SER A 271 11.19 -22.76 19.34
CA SER A 271 11.27 -24.14 19.80
C SER A 271 12.68 -24.72 19.68
N ILE A 272 13.39 -24.48 18.57
CA ILE A 272 14.77 -24.93 18.38
C ILE A 272 15.69 -24.28 19.43
N VAL A 273 15.54 -22.97 19.61
CA VAL A 273 16.28 -22.19 20.60
C VAL A 273 16.04 -22.71 22.02
N SER A 274 14.78 -22.99 22.36
CA SER A 274 14.41 -23.50 23.69
C SER A 274 15.04 -24.87 23.96
N HIS A 275 15.06 -25.75 22.95
CA HIS A 275 15.71 -27.06 23.05
C HIS A 275 17.23 -26.92 23.25
N ASP A 276 17.87 -26.08 22.45
CA ASP A 276 19.33 -25.87 22.47
C ASP A 276 19.80 -25.10 23.71
N LEU A 277 18.92 -24.33 24.35
CA LEU A 277 19.15 -23.75 25.68
C LEU A 277 19.02 -24.79 26.80
N LYS A 278 17.98 -25.64 26.75
CA LYS A 278 17.67 -26.58 27.84
C LYS A 278 18.67 -27.73 27.94
N SER A 279 19.18 -28.21 26.81
CA SER A 279 20.14 -29.33 26.76
C SER A 279 21.42 -29.09 27.60
N PRO A 280 22.18 -28.00 27.43
CA PRO A 280 23.36 -27.72 28.25
C PRO A 280 23.02 -27.48 29.72
N PHE A 281 21.84 -26.93 30.05
CA PHE A 281 21.38 -26.81 31.44
C PHE A 281 21.23 -28.19 32.09
N ASN A 282 20.58 -29.15 31.42
CA ASN A 282 20.44 -30.51 31.94
C ASN A 282 21.80 -31.19 32.12
N THR A 283 22.74 -30.98 31.20
CA THR A 283 24.12 -31.50 31.33
C THR A 283 24.83 -30.88 32.54
N MET A 284 24.70 -29.58 32.76
CA MET A 284 25.30 -28.92 33.93
C MET A 284 24.66 -29.43 35.23
N LEU A 285 23.33 -29.56 35.28
CA LEU A 285 22.64 -30.12 36.45
C LEU A 285 23.12 -31.54 36.76
N GLY A 286 23.29 -32.39 35.74
CA GLY A 286 23.81 -33.75 35.94
C GLY A 286 25.24 -33.77 36.50
N PHE A 287 26.14 -32.92 36.01
CA PHE A 287 27.49 -32.83 36.58
C PHE A 287 27.50 -32.24 37.99
N ILE A 288 26.62 -31.27 38.29
CA ILE A 288 26.45 -30.74 39.65
C ILE A 288 25.92 -31.84 40.58
N GLU A 289 24.93 -32.63 40.17
CA GLU A 289 24.42 -33.77 40.95
C GLU A 289 25.52 -34.80 41.22
N LEU A 290 26.32 -35.18 40.22
CA LEU A 290 27.45 -36.09 40.40
C LEU A 290 28.50 -35.56 41.39
N LEU A 291 28.82 -34.26 41.32
CA LEU A 291 29.74 -33.60 42.24
C LEU A 291 29.16 -33.40 43.65
N SER A 292 27.84 -33.31 43.78
CA SER A 292 27.14 -33.05 45.05
C SER A 292 26.77 -34.32 45.80
N ASN A 293 26.71 -35.47 45.11
CA ASN A 293 26.51 -36.76 45.74
C ASN A 293 27.79 -37.19 46.49
N ASP A 294 27.64 -37.90 47.61
CA ASP A 294 28.72 -38.46 48.44
C ASP A 294 29.45 -39.65 47.77
N ILE A 295 29.72 -39.53 46.47
CA ILE A 295 30.52 -40.48 45.70
C ILE A 295 31.98 -40.04 45.81
N GLU A 296 32.87 -40.94 46.24
CA GLU A 296 34.32 -40.68 46.18
C GLU A 296 34.77 -40.61 44.72
N LEU A 297 34.80 -39.40 44.18
CA LEU A 297 35.39 -39.08 42.88
C LEU A 297 36.89 -38.82 43.02
N GLU A 298 37.68 -39.32 42.07
CA GLU A 298 39.10 -38.96 41.99
C GLU A 298 39.28 -37.46 41.71
N GLU A 299 40.42 -36.89 42.12
CA GLU A 299 40.74 -35.47 41.88
C GLU A 299 40.71 -35.10 40.39
N THR A 300 41.11 -36.04 39.54
CA THR A 300 41.09 -35.97 38.08
C THR A 300 39.65 -35.84 37.55
N GLU A 301 38.74 -36.69 38.02
CA GLU A 301 37.33 -36.69 37.64
C GLU A 301 36.62 -35.40 38.08
N LYS A 302 36.90 -34.93 39.29
CA LYS A 302 36.38 -33.63 39.79
C LYS A 302 36.84 -32.48 38.90
N SER A 303 38.12 -32.47 38.53
CA SER A 303 38.67 -31.45 37.62
C SER A 303 38.02 -31.51 36.24
N ASP A 304 37.74 -32.71 35.72
CA ASP A 304 37.07 -32.88 34.42
C ASP A 304 35.62 -32.40 34.45
N TYR A 305 34.86 -32.74 35.50
CA TYR A 305 33.48 -32.28 35.65
C TYR A 305 33.38 -30.76 35.80
N LEU A 306 34.27 -30.15 36.60
CA LEU A 306 34.35 -28.69 36.73
C LEU A 306 34.70 -28.02 35.39
N ARG A 307 35.59 -28.62 34.60
CA ARG A 307 35.90 -28.14 33.24
C ARG A 307 34.69 -28.22 32.32
N PHE A 308 33.96 -29.34 32.32
CA PHE A 308 32.74 -29.47 31.50
C PHE A 308 31.66 -28.47 31.91
N LEU A 309 31.49 -28.23 33.21
CA LEU A 309 30.57 -27.20 33.74
C LEU A 309 30.95 -25.80 33.24
N TYR A 310 32.25 -25.46 33.33
CA TYR A 310 32.75 -24.16 32.86
C TYR A 310 32.55 -23.98 31.34
N GLU A 311 32.90 -24.99 30.54
CA GLU A 311 32.72 -24.96 29.08
C GLU A 311 31.24 -24.86 28.70
N SER A 312 30.36 -25.62 29.35
CA SER A 312 28.92 -25.60 29.12
C SER A 312 28.31 -24.24 29.50
N SER A 313 28.73 -23.65 30.63
CA SER A 313 28.31 -22.32 31.08
C SER A 313 28.71 -21.23 30.10
N LYS A 314 29.97 -21.25 29.65
CA LYS A 314 30.49 -20.29 28.67
C LYS A 314 29.70 -20.35 27.37
N ARG A 315 29.40 -21.57 26.89
CA ARG A 315 28.58 -21.78 25.69
C ARG A 315 27.16 -21.23 25.83
N GLN A 316 26.58 -21.34 27.02
CA GLN A 316 25.24 -20.82 27.29
C GLN A 316 25.19 -19.29 27.21
N VAL A 317 26.20 -18.63 27.75
CA VAL A 317 26.35 -17.16 27.65
C VAL A 317 26.50 -16.73 26.19
N GLU A 318 27.30 -17.45 25.40
CA GLU A 318 27.44 -17.19 23.96
C GLU A 318 26.09 -17.32 23.22
N LEU A 319 25.34 -18.40 23.47
CA LEU A 319 24.02 -18.62 22.87
C LEU A 319 23.00 -17.54 23.27
N ILE A 320 22.99 -17.12 24.54
CA ILE A 320 22.10 -16.05 25.01
C ILE A 320 22.45 -14.72 24.31
N ASN A 321 23.74 -14.40 24.18
CA ASN A 321 24.16 -13.20 23.48
C ASN A 321 23.80 -13.25 21.98
N ASP A 322 24.02 -14.38 21.31
CA ASP A 322 23.60 -14.59 19.92
C ASP A 322 22.09 -14.36 19.74
N LEU A 323 21.28 -14.85 20.69
CA LEU A 323 19.82 -14.68 20.69
C LEU A 323 19.38 -13.25 20.96
N LEU A 324 20.04 -12.57 21.90
CA LEU A 324 19.76 -11.17 22.19
C LEU A 324 20.13 -10.27 21.01
N ASP A 325 21.27 -10.53 20.38
CA ASP A 325 21.69 -9.81 19.18
C ASP A 325 20.69 -10.07 18.05
N TRP A 326 20.33 -11.33 17.79
CA TRP A 326 19.33 -11.69 16.78
C TRP A 326 17.95 -11.07 17.05
N SER A 327 17.46 -11.13 18.30
CA SER A 327 16.17 -10.54 18.68
C SER A 327 16.13 -9.03 18.46
N LYS A 328 17.24 -8.33 18.73
CA LYS A 328 17.36 -6.90 18.45
C LYS A 328 17.36 -6.59 16.95
N VAL A 329 17.91 -7.48 16.11
CA VAL A 329 17.84 -7.37 14.64
C VAL A 329 16.40 -7.58 14.15
N GLU A 330 15.77 -8.68 14.57
CA GLU A 330 14.43 -9.09 14.09
C GLU A 330 13.33 -8.11 14.51
N SER A 331 13.40 -7.60 15.74
CA SER A 331 12.41 -6.65 16.26
C SER A 331 12.51 -5.24 15.66
N GLY A 332 13.55 -4.97 14.85
CA GLY A 332 13.84 -3.63 14.34
C GLY A 332 14.16 -2.61 15.43
N LEU A 333 14.33 -3.02 16.69
CA LEU A 333 14.58 -2.14 17.84
C LEU A 333 16.00 -1.54 17.82
N LEU A 334 16.94 -2.16 17.10
CA LEU A 334 18.19 -1.51 16.72
C LEU A 334 17.94 -0.72 15.44
N GLU A 335 17.68 0.59 15.57
CA GLU A 335 17.70 1.49 14.41
C GLU A 335 19.03 1.32 13.68
N PHE A 336 18.96 0.82 12.43
CA PHE A 336 20.13 0.71 11.57
C PHE A 336 20.60 2.13 11.23
N SER A 337 21.71 2.54 11.84
CA SER A 337 22.28 3.87 11.68
C SER A 337 23.61 3.76 10.92
N PRO A 338 23.57 3.60 9.58
CA PRO A 338 24.78 3.45 8.80
C PRO A 338 25.61 4.73 8.86
N ARG A 339 26.93 4.54 8.92
CA ARG A 339 27.93 5.61 8.86
C ARG A 339 29.20 5.07 8.24
N TYR A 340 30.07 5.98 7.82
CA TYR A 340 31.41 5.58 7.40
C TYR A 340 32.24 5.06 8.57
N LEU A 341 32.77 3.85 8.40
CA LEU A 341 33.57 3.13 9.38
C LEU A 341 34.85 2.62 8.72
N SER A 342 36.01 2.92 9.31
CA SER A 342 37.28 2.35 8.83
C SER A 342 37.27 0.83 9.00
N LEU A 343 37.29 0.11 7.86
CA LEU A 343 37.24 -1.35 7.83
C LEU A 343 38.44 -1.95 8.57
N ARG A 344 39.63 -1.38 8.34
CA ARG A 344 40.86 -1.82 8.99
C ARG A 344 40.76 -1.76 10.52
N LYS A 345 40.24 -0.66 11.08
CA LYS A 345 40.05 -0.52 12.53
C LYS A 345 39.05 -1.53 13.12
N ILE A 346 38.02 -1.91 12.36
CA ILE A 346 37.07 -2.95 12.79
C ILE A 346 37.78 -4.30 12.84
N ILE A 347 38.47 -4.67 11.77
CA ILE A 347 39.19 -5.95 11.66
C ILE A 347 40.25 -6.08 12.75
N ASP A 348 41.08 -5.06 12.98
CA ASP A 348 42.11 -5.09 14.02
C ASP A 348 41.51 -5.31 15.43
N LYS A 349 40.38 -4.66 15.75
CA LYS A 349 39.67 -4.85 17.03
C LYS A 349 39.09 -6.25 17.17
N VAL A 350 38.52 -6.80 16.09
CA VAL A 350 37.97 -8.15 16.10
C VAL A 350 39.10 -9.17 16.27
N LEU A 351 40.18 -9.06 15.49
CA LEU A 351 41.35 -9.96 15.61
C LEU A 351 41.97 -9.92 17.01
N MET A 352 42.05 -8.75 17.65
CA MET A 352 42.50 -8.63 19.04
C MET A 352 41.65 -9.48 20.00
N SER A 353 40.33 -9.53 19.78
CA SER A 353 39.38 -10.29 20.61
C SER A 353 39.56 -11.82 20.47
N TYR A 354 40.06 -12.28 19.32
CA TYR A 354 40.30 -13.70 19.03
C TYR A 354 41.77 -14.13 19.12
N LYS A 355 42.68 -13.23 19.51
CA LYS A 355 44.13 -13.48 19.57
C LYS A 355 44.47 -14.74 20.38
N GLY A 356 43.78 -14.99 21.50
CA GLY A 356 44.00 -16.18 22.33
C GLY A 356 43.66 -17.49 21.62
N GLN A 357 42.50 -17.55 20.94
CA GLN A 357 42.06 -18.74 20.20
C GLN A 357 42.95 -19.01 18.99
N ALA A 358 43.28 -17.95 18.24
CA ALA A 358 44.20 -18.05 17.11
C ALA A 358 45.61 -18.50 17.56
N PHE A 359 46.11 -18.00 18.69
CA PHE A 359 47.39 -18.40 19.26
C PHE A 359 47.42 -19.87 19.67
N GLN A 360 46.35 -20.38 20.32
CA GLN A 360 46.24 -21.80 20.69
C GLN A 360 46.31 -22.73 19.47
N LYS A 361 45.74 -22.32 18.34
CA LYS A 361 45.81 -23.04 17.07
C LYS A 361 47.03 -22.68 16.21
N LYS A 362 47.86 -21.73 16.64
CA LYS A 362 48.98 -21.16 15.87
C LYS A 362 48.55 -20.69 14.47
N ILE A 363 47.41 -20.03 14.38
CA ILE A 363 46.90 -19.50 13.10
C ILE A 363 47.65 -18.22 12.73
N GLU A 364 48.10 -18.15 11.47
CA GLU A 364 48.67 -16.95 10.88
C GLU A 364 47.59 -16.12 10.17
N PHE A 365 47.55 -14.81 10.42
CA PHE A 365 46.66 -13.90 9.71
C PHE A 365 47.43 -13.10 8.66
N GLU A 366 46.95 -13.13 7.42
CA GLU A 366 47.37 -12.21 6.37
C GLU A 366 46.26 -11.19 6.14
N VAL A 367 46.48 -9.95 6.56
CA VAL A 367 45.49 -8.87 6.45
C VAL A 367 45.96 -7.88 5.39
N ASN A 368 45.33 -7.93 4.23
CA ASN A 368 45.58 -7.02 3.12
C ASN A 368 44.33 -6.15 2.89
N ILE A 369 44.26 -5.08 3.68
CA ILE A 369 43.18 -4.09 3.67
C ILE A 369 43.83 -2.72 3.67
N ASP A 370 43.54 -1.94 2.64
CA ASP A 370 43.96 -0.54 2.56
C ASP A 370 43.32 0.26 3.72
N LYS A 371 44.09 1.17 4.31
CA LYS A 371 43.65 2.01 5.43
C LYS A 371 42.55 2.99 5.03
N HIS A 372 42.43 3.32 3.74
CA HIS A 372 41.46 4.25 3.19
C HIS A 372 40.09 3.61 2.87
N ILE A 373 39.96 2.28 2.99
CA ILE A 373 38.67 1.61 2.79
C ILE A 373 37.73 1.87 3.97
N HIS A 374 36.59 2.47 3.66
CA HIS A 374 35.54 2.79 4.63
C HIS A 374 34.22 2.10 4.27
N LEU A 375 33.68 1.33 5.22
CA LEU A 375 32.35 0.75 5.11
C LEU A 375 31.29 1.79 5.40
N PHE A 376 30.27 1.88 4.55
CA PHE A 376 29.02 2.54 4.90
C PHE A 376 28.07 1.53 5.53
N PHE A 377 28.13 1.39 6.85
CA PHE A 377 27.34 0.39 7.58
C PHE A 377 27.16 0.77 9.04
N ASP A 378 26.28 0.08 9.75
CA ASP A 378 26.15 0.27 11.19
C ASP A 378 27.32 -0.38 11.95
N LYS A 379 27.76 0.28 13.02
CA LYS A 379 28.94 -0.12 13.81
C LYS A 379 28.73 -1.43 14.58
N ASN A 380 27.54 -1.64 15.12
CA ASN A 380 27.23 -2.84 15.89
C ASN A 380 27.02 -4.02 14.96
N TYR A 381 26.23 -3.84 13.89
CA TYR A 381 25.99 -4.86 12.89
C TYR A 381 27.27 -5.31 12.18
N SER A 382 28.14 -4.38 11.76
CA SER A 382 29.45 -4.72 11.15
C SER A 382 30.32 -5.56 12.09
N LYS A 383 30.36 -5.21 13.38
CA LYS A 383 31.08 -5.99 14.39
C LYS A 383 30.50 -7.40 14.52
N VAL A 384 29.18 -7.56 14.60
CA VAL A 384 28.51 -8.86 14.72
C VAL A 384 28.84 -9.76 13.52
N VAL A 385 28.69 -9.24 12.30
CA VAL A 385 28.95 -9.99 11.07
C VAL A 385 30.42 -10.42 10.99
N ILE A 386 31.34 -9.47 11.12
CA ILE A 386 32.78 -9.73 10.97
C ILE A 386 33.29 -10.66 12.07
N SER A 387 32.82 -10.49 13.31
CA SER A 387 33.19 -11.36 14.45
C SER A 387 32.75 -12.80 14.22
N ASN A 388 31.52 -13.02 13.74
CA ASN A 388 31.01 -14.35 13.43
C ASN A 388 31.83 -15.04 12.34
N LEU A 389 32.19 -14.32 11.28
CA LEU A 389 32.99 -14.90 10.19
C LEU A 389 34.43 -15.22 10.62
N ILE A 390 35.09 -14.31 11.35
CA ILE A 390 36.46 -14.55 11.87
C ILE A 390 36.46 -15.72 12.86
N SER A 391 35.47 -15.79 13.76
CA SER A 391 35.29 -16.92 14.66
C SER A 391 35.16 -18.24 13.90
N ASN A 392 34.29 -18.29 12.88
CA ASN A 392 34.12 -19.47 12.05
C ASN A 392 35.41 -19.87 11.32
N ALA A 393 36.14 -18.91 10.75
CA ALA A 393 37.40 -19.16 10.07
C ALA A 393 38.44 -19.79 11.03
N ILE A 394 38.60 -19.26 12.25
CA ILE A 394 39.51 -19.82 13.28
C ILE A 394 39.06 -21.22 13.71
N LYS A 395 37.76 -21.38 13.94
CA LYS A 395 37.15 -22.60 14.43
C LYS A 395 37.34 -23.77 13.46
N PHE A 396 37.19 -23.53 12.15
CA PHE A 396 37.25 -24.57 11.14
C PHE A 396 38.63 -24.70 10.47
N SER A 397 39.57 -23.78 10.73
CA SER A 397 40.98 -23.89 10.32
C SER A 397 41.74 -25.00 11.07
N HIS A 398 42.67 -25.67 10.39
CA HIS A 398 43.60 -26.60 11.02
C HIS A 398 44.62 -25.88 11.93
N LYS A 399 45.31 -26.63 12.80
CA LYS A 399 46.45 -26.09 13.57
C LYS A 399 47.58 -25.71 12.62
N ASN A 400 48.28 -24.61 12.91
CA ASN A 400 49.26 -23.97 12.02
C ASN A 400 48.65 -23.52 10.67
N GLY A 401 47.33 -23.31 10.64
CA GLY A 401 46.63 -22.83 9.46
C GLY A 401 46.86 -21.34 9.20
N LYS A 402 46.38 -20.88 8.05
CA LYS A 402 46.44 -19.48 7.63
C LYS A 402 45.03 -18.97 7.37
N ILE A 403 44.77 -17.71 7.69
CA ILE A 403 43.54 -17.00 7.34
C ILE A 403 43.91 -15.73 6.59
N ILE A 404 43.32 -15.55 5.42
CA ILE A 404 43.55 -14.38 4.55
C ILE A 404 42.33 -13.48 4.63
N ILE A 405 42.56 -12.20 4.90
CA ILE A 405 41.52 -11.16 4.95
C ILE A 405 41.90 -10.09 3.91
N LEU A 406 41.06 -9.95 2.90
CA LEU A 406 41.24 -9.06 1.76
C LEU A 406 40.04 -8.12 1.65
N ALA A 407 40.28 -6.85 1.33
CA ALA A 407 39.21 -5.92 1.01
C ALA A 407 39.47 -5.26 -0.33
N GLU A 408 38.43 -5.19 -1.16
CA GLU A 408 38.43 -4.51 -2.44
C GLU A 408 37.36 -3.42 -2.41
N ASP A 409 37.68 -2.30 -3.05
CA ASP A 409 36.83 -1.13 -3.17
C ASP A 409 36.45 -0.99 -4.65
N ASP A 410 35.18 -1.20 -4.98
CA ASP A 410 34.64 -1.02 -6.33
C ASP A 410 33.61 0.12 -6.34
N ASP A 411 33.10 0.52 -7.51
CA ASP A 411 32.23 1.69 -7.63
C ASP A 411 30.94 1.62 -6.79
N GLU A 412 30.39 0.42 -6.56
CA GLU A 412 29.06 0.22 -5.94
C GLU A 412 29.15 -0.44 -4.55
N PHE A 413 30.15 -1.28 -4.32
CA PHE A 413 30.31 -2.10 -3.13
C PHE A 413 31.72 -2.03 -2.54
N ILE A 414 31.79 -2.16 -1.22
CA ILE A 414 33.02 -2.60 -0.55
C ILE A 414 32.96 -4.11 -0.35
N LYS A 415 33.92 -4.84 -0.93
CA LYS A 415 33.99 -6.30 -0.92
C LYS A 415 35.00 -6.78 0.12
N LEU A 416 34.54 -7.39 1.20
CA LEU A 416 35.40 -8.03 2.21
C LEU A 416 35.41 -9.54 2.00
N LYS A 417 36.59 -10.10 1.76
CA LYS A 417 36.83 -11.54 1.62
C LYS A 417 37.58 -12.07 2.85
N ILE A 418 37.04 -13.11 3.47
CA ILE A 418 37.68 -13.87 4.55
C ILE A 418 37.84 -15.31 4.07
N GLN A 419 39.07 -15.77 3.96
CA GLN A 419 39.41 -17.11 3.47
C GLN A 419 40.19 -17.89 4.53
N ASP A 420 39.69 -19.08 4.87
CA ASP A 420 40.40 -20.08 5.64
C ASP A 420 40.81 -21.28 4.77
N PHE A 421 41.82 -22.02 5.24
CA PHE A 421 42.27 -23.28 4.64
C PHE A 421 41.97 -24.46 5.58
N GLY A 422 40.73 -24.52 6.05
CA GLY A 422 40.23 -25.52 6.98
C GLY A 422 39.55 -26.73 6.31
N ILE A 423 38.65 -27.35 7.06
CA ILE A 423 37.91 -28.55 6.62
C ILE A 423 36.91 -28.31 5.48
N GLY A 424 36.58 -27.04 5.20
CA GLY A 424 35.57 -26.66 4.21
C GLY A 424 34.15 -27.19 4.47
N ILE A 425 33.28 -26.99 3.50
CA ILE A 425 31.85 -27.32 3.51
C ILE A 425 31.58 -28.20 2.29
N SER A 426 30.89 -29.33 2.48
CA SER A 426 30.53 -30.20 1.34
C SER A 426 29.42 -29.57 0.50
N GLU A 427 29.37 -29.92 -0.79
CA GLU A 427 28.41 -29.35 -1.75
C GLU A 427 26.94 -29.51 -1.29
N ARG A 428 26.61 -30.63 -0.64
CA ARG A 428 25.28 -30.90 -0.07
C ARG A 428 24.91 -29.88 1.02
N TYR A 429 25.86 -29.52 1.89
CA TYR A 429 25.61 -28.53 2.94
C TYR A 429 25.63 -27.10 2.39
N LEU A 430 26.49 -26.81 1.42
CA LEU A 430 26.62 -25.48 0.82
C LEU A 430 25.32 -25.04 0.10
N LYS A 431 24.66 -25.95 -0.64
CA LYS A 431 23.35 -25.69 -1.27
C LYS A 431 22.23 -25.36 -0.28
N ASN A 432 22.36 -25.86 0.94
CA ASN A 432 21.34 -25.78 1.99
C ASN A 432 21.67 -24.78 3.10
N LEU A 433 22.82 -24.10 3.01
CA LEU A 433 23.40 -23.29 4.08
C LEU A 433 22.47 -22.16 4.56
N PHE A 434 21.68 -21.60 3.63
CA PHE A 434 20.74 -20.50 3.91
C PHE A 434 19.27 -20.88 3.66
N VAL A 435 19.01 -22.07 3.11
CA VAL A 435 17.69 -22.53 2.66
C VAL A 435 17.09 -23.57 3.61
N SER A 436 17.92 -24.41 4.24
CA SER A 436 17.42 -25.52 5.06
C SER A 436 16.95 -25.05 6.44
N LYS A 437 15.81 -25.61 6.88
CA LYS A 437 15.17 -25.39 8.17
C LYS A 437 15.84 -26.17 9.34
N GLU A 438 17.05 -26.68 9.12
CA GLU A 438 17.81 -27.50 10.09
C GLU A 438 19.14 -26.81 10.42
N ASN A 439 19.34 -26.49 11.71
CA ASN A 439 20.60 -25.94 12.21
C ASN A 439 21.68 -27.04 12.24
N HIS A 440 22.49 -27.13 11.20
CA HIS A 440 23.61 -28.06 11.16
C HIS A 440 24.84 -27.48 11.88
N SER A 441 24.87 -27.61 13.22
CA SER A 441 26.08 -27.30 13.98
C SER A 441 27.18 -28.34 13.74
N ARG A 442 28.32 -27.92 13.20
CA ARG A 442 29.53 -28.75 13.05
C ARG A 442 30.54 -28.44 14.14
N THR A 443 31.21 -29.48 14.59
CA THR A 443 32.36 -29.39 15.48
C THR A 443 33.57 -28.86 14.68
N GLY A 444 34.30 -27.91 15.25
CA GLY A 444 35.54 -27.35 14.74
C GLY A 444 36.68 -28.36 14.83
N THR A 445 37.81 -28.00 14.23
CA THR A 445 38.99 -28.88 14.11
C THR A 445 39.67 -29.20 15.44
N ALA A 446 39.40 -28.42 16.50
CA ALA A 446 39.89 -28.67 17.85
C ALA A 446 38.76 -28.97 18.85
N GLY A 447 37.58 -29.41 18.36
CA GLY A 447 36.46 -29.80 19.22
C GLY A 447 35.45 -28.69 19.49
N GLU A 448 35.62 -27.51 18.92
CA GLU A 448 34.74 -26.37 19.19
C GLU A 448 33.33 -26.61 18.64
N LYS A 449 32.27 -26.50 19.44
CA LYS A 449 30.89 -26.67 18.95
C LYS A 449 30.25 -25.31 18.65
N GLY A 450 29.53 -25.20 17.53
CA GLY A 450 28.86 -23.96 17.13
C GLY A 450 27.40 -23.92 17.57
N THR A 451 26.78 -22.75 17.45
CA THR A 451 25.33 -22.58 17.62
C THR A 451 24.56 -22.86 16.32
N GLY A 452 25.23 -22.76 15.16
CA GLY A 452 24.60 -22.92 13.85
C GLY A 452 23.80 -21.70 13.37
N LEU A 453 23.58 -20.72 14.27
CA LEU A 453 22.81 -19.50 14.02
C LEU A 453 23.67 -18.36 13.44
N GLY A 454 24.96 -18.30 13.78
CA GLY A 454 25.81 -17.14 13.47
C GLY A 454 25.93 -16.80 11.98
N LEU A 455 26.05 -17.79 11.10
CA LEU A 455 26.18 -17.53 9.65
C LEU A 455 24.85 -17.11 9.01
N LYS A 456 23.72 -17.66 9.49
CA LYS A 456 22.38 -17.25 9.06
C LYS A 456 22.08 -15.81 9.51
N LEU A 457 22.43 -15.46 10.75
CA LEU A 457 22.38 -14.09 11.25
C LEU A 457 23.22 -13.13 10.37
N CYS A 458 24.42 -13.53 9.97
CA CYS A 458 25.23 -12.72 9.05
C CYS A 458 24.52 -12.49 7.71
N TYR A 459 23.91 -13.55 7.15
CA TYR A 459 23.16 -13.46 5.90
C TYR A 459 21.95 -12.52 6.02
N ASP A 460 21.17 -12.65 7.10
CA ASP A 460 19.99 -11.84 7.33
C ASP A 460 20.35 -10.36 7.57
N ILE A 461 21.44 -10.08 8.32
CA ILE A 461 21.96 -8.71 8.49
C ILE A 461 22.39 -8.10 7.15
N MET A 462 23.15 -8.84 6.34
CA MET A 462 23.64 -8.31 5.06
C MET A 462 22.49 -8.03 4.09
N THR A 463 21.59 -9.01 3.91
CA THR A 463 20.47 -8.89 2.98
C THR A 463 19.45 -7.83 3.39
N SER A 464 19.15 -7.70 4.69
CA SER A 464 18.23 -6.67 5.20
C SER A 464 18.76 -5.24 5.03
N ASN A 465 20.06 -5.08 4.76
CA ASN A 465 20.73 -3.80 4.58
C ASN A 465 21.34 -3.66 3.18
N HIS A 466 20.70 -4.29 2.18
CA HIS A 466 21.07 -4.21 0.75
C HIS A 466 22.48 -4.71 0.38
N GLY A 467 23.15 -5.40 1.31
CA GLY A 467 24.42 -6.07 1.05
C GLY A 467 24.24 -7.54 0.64
N GLN A 468 25.34 -8.18 0.28
CA GLN A 468 25.36 -9.60 -0.11
C GLN A 468 26.36 -10.40 0.74
N LEU A 469 26.06 -11.68 0.95
CA LEU A 469 26.96 -12.66 1.56
C LEU A 469 27.03 -13.89 0.65
N LEU A 470 28.23 -14.15 0.13
CA LEU A 470 28.54 -15.27 -0.77
C LEU A 470 29.50 -16.23 -0.08
N VAL A 471 29.31 -17.54 -0.27
CA VAL A 471 30.16 -18.57 0.34
C VAL A 471 30.62 -19.54 -0.74
N ASN A 472 31.95 -19.66 -0.88
CA ASN A 472 32.60 -20.61 -1.78
C ASN A 472 33.45 -21.55 -0.92
N SER A 473 33.21 -22.85 -1.02
CA SER A 473 33.95 -23.83 -0.21
C SER A 473 33.97 -25.19 -0.88
N SER A 474 35.08 -25.89 -0.67
CA SER A 474 35.25 -27.30 -1.03
C SER A 474 35.72 -28.07 0.19
N SER A 475 35.27 -29.32 0.34
CA SER A 475 35.72 -30.20 1.43
C SER A 475 37.24 -30.32 1.44
N ASN A 476 37.86 -30.12 2.62
CA ASN A 476 39.31 -30.18 2.88
C ASN A 476 40.19 -29.15 2.15
N GLU A 477 39.60 -28.18 1.45
CA GLU A 477 40.36 -27.06 0.84
C GLU A 477 40.18 -25.75 1.61
N GLY A 478 39.08 -25.63 2.36
CA GLY A 478 38.75 -24.47 3.18
C GLY A 478 37.48 -23.75 2.75
N THR A 479 37.23 -22.58 3.33
CA THR A 479 36.05 -21.76 3.06
C THR A 479 36.46 -20.33 2.75
N THR A 480 35.85 -19.77 1.71
CA THR A 480 35.91 -18.34 1.41
C THR A 480 34.52 -17.75 1.60
N VAL A 481 34.40 -16.77 2.48
CA VAL A 481 33.19 -15.96 2.63
C VAL A 481 33.47 -14.56 2.11
N LYS A 482 32.60 -14.07 1.23
CA LYS A 482 32.66 -12.73 0.66
C LYS A 482 31.44 -11.94 1.11
N LEU A 483 31.68 -10.76 1.67
CA LEU A 483 30.67 -9.79 2.05
C LEU A 483 30.76 -8.61 1.08
N GLU A 484 29.62 -8.17 0.57
CA GLU A 484 29.52 -7.01 -0.32
C GLU A 484 28.63 -5.96 0.37
N PHE A 485 29.23 -4.86 0.82
CA PHE A 485 28.56 -3.77 1.52
C PHE A 485 28.22 -2.67 0.52
N LEU A 486 26.94 -2.32 0.38
CA LEU A 486 26.49 -1.28 -0.54
C LEU A 486 27.00 0.10 -0.11
N LYS A 487 27.53 0.87 -1.07
CA LYS A 487 27.90 2.28 -0.86
C LYS A 487 26.69 3.20 -0.98
N PRO A 488 26.69 4.38 -0.34
CA PRO A 488 25.69 5.38 -0.61
C PRO A 488 25.84 5.85 -2.06
N LYS A 489 24.72 6.05 -2.76
CA LYS A 489 24.73 6.52 -4.16
C LYS A 489 25.16 7.97 -4.28
N THR A 490 25.00 8.75 -3.22
CA THR A 490 25.30 10.17 -3.23
C THR A 490 25.87 10.60 -1.87
N ASN A 491 27.03 11.22 -1.90
CA ASN A 491 27.63 11.83 -0.72
C ASN A 491 27.47 13.33 -0.78
N ILE A 492 26.85 13.89 0.25
CA ILE A 492 26.56 15.33 0.34
C ILE A 492 27.38 15.89 1.50
N LEU A 493 28.10 16.97 1.24
CA LEU A 493 28.80 17.72 2.28
C LEU A 493 28.02 18.99 2.61
N TYR A 494 27.80 19.24 3.90
CA TYR A 494 27.19 20.45 4.41
C TYR A 494 28.17 21.12 5.37
N PHE A 495 28.66 22.29 4.99
CA PHE A 495 29.58 23.09 5.78
C PHE A 495 28.83 24.27 6.42
N ASP A 496 28.59 24.23 7.73
CA ASP A 496 27.71 25.18 8.43
C ASP A 496 28.04 25.32 9.94
N ASP A 497 27.78 26.51 10.53
CA ASP A 497 28.11 26.83 11.93
C ASP A 497 27.00 26.41 12.93
N HIS A 498 26.87 25.10 13.07
CA HIS A 498 26.32 24.43 14.27
C HIS A 498 24.83 24.59 14.65
N ASN A 499 24.04 25.56 14.17
CA ASN A 499 22.64 25.71 14.63
C ASN A 499 21.57 24.92 13.85
N SER A 500 21.90 24.34 12.70
CA SER A 500 20.92 23.71 11.78
C SER A 500 21.11 22.20 11.60
N THR A 501 22.14 21.63 12.24
CA THR A 501 22.73 20.31 11.90
C THR A 501 21.78 19.12 12.09
N GLY A 502 20.85 19.19 13.05
CA GLY A 502 19.90 18.10 13.35
C GLY A 502 18.72 18.03 12.37
N GLU A 503 18.19 19.17 11.94
CA GLU A 503 17.03 19.26 11.05
C GLU A 503 17.43 19.01 9.60
N LEU A 504 18.57 19.56 9.16
CA LEU A 504 19.11 19.35 7.81
C LEU A 504 19.49 17.88 7.56
N LYS A 505 20.07 17.21 8.55
CA LYS A 505 20.43 15.79 8.44
C LYS A 505 19.21 14.88 8.37
N LYS A 506 18.17 15.16 9.17
CA LYS A 506 16.87 14.48 9.08
C LYS A 506 16.21 14.72 7.72
N PHE A 507 16.35 15.94 7.19
CA PHE A 507 15.74 16.35 5.94
C PHE A 507 16.43 15.74 4.71
N ALA A 508 17.77 15.77 4.62
CA ALA A 508 18.47 15.20 3.49
C ALA A 508 18.25 13.67 3.38
N ASN A 509 18.18 12.98 4.52
CA ASN A 509 17.79 11.57 4.59
C ASN A 509 16.33 11.32 4.13
N SER A 510 15.44 12.32 4.25
CA SER A 510 14.05 12.23 3.77
C SER A 510 13.89 12.47 2.27
N LEU A 511 14.83 13.19 1.65
CA LEU A 511 14.82 13.54 0.23
C LEU A 511 15.53 12.53 -0.66
N LEU A 512 16.70 12.09 -0.22
CA LEU A 512 17.59 11.20 -0.95
C LEU A 512 17.87 10.01 -0.03
N PRO A 513 16.97 9.02 0.03
CA PRO A 513 17.06 7.90 0.96
C PRO A 513 18.32 7.03 0.74
N GLU A 514 18.98 7.15 -0.42
CA GLU A 514 20.24 6.47 -0.75
C GLU A 514 21.47 7.40 -0.67
N SER A 515 21.35 8.56 -0.02
CA SER A 515 22.45 9.50 0.20
C SER A 515 22.98 9.46 1.63
N TYR A 516 24.24 9.89 1.79
CA TYR A 516 24.82 10.15 3.10
C TYR A 516 25.26 11.61 3.21
N VAL A 517 24.90 12.24 4.33
CA VAL A 517 25.21 13.65 4.57
C VAL A 517 26.27 13.81 5.65
N PHE A 518 27.40 14.36 5.23
CA PHE A 518 28.44 14.89 6.10
C PHE A 518 28.05 16.29 6.54
N VAL A 519 28.03 16.55 7.84
CA VAL A 519 27.78 17.89 8.38
C VAL A 519 28.96 18.24 9.28
N THR A 520 29.63 19.35 9.01
CA THR A 520 30.75 19.82 9.82
C THR A 520 30.88 21.34 9.74
N SER A 521 31.31 21.96 10.82
CA SER A 521 31.76 23.35 10.86
C SER A 521 33.29 23.45 10.80
N ASP A 522 33.99 22.30 10.87
CA ASP A 522 35.44 22.24 10.78
C ASP A 522 35.85 22.06 9.33
N ILE A 523 36.53 23.08 8.83
CA ILE A 523 37.00 23.17 7.46
C ILE A 523 38.01 22.07 7.12
N PHE A 524 38.82 21.62 8.07
CA PHE A 524 39.73 20.50 7.87
C PHE A 524 38.99 19.16 7.78
N GLU A 525 37.90 18.99 8.53
CA GLU A 525 37.03 17.82 8.39
C GLU A 525 36.33 17.82 7.03
N ALA A 526 35.84 18.97 6.57
CA ALA A 526 35.22 19.13 5.26
C ALA A 526 36.19 18.74 4.12
N SER A 527 37.43 19.22 4.20
CA SER A 527 38.51 18.83 3.28
C SER A 527 38.72 17.32 3.27
N LYS A 528 38.89 16.73 4.46
CA LYS A 528 39.09 15.29 4.59
C LYS A 528 37.92 14.49 4.03
N TYR A 529 36.68 14.93 4.25
CA TYR A 529 35.51 14.25 3.72
C TYR A 529 35.47 14.29 2.19
N SER A 530 35.86 15.43 1.61
CA SER A 530 35.94 15.57 0.16
C SER A 530 36.99 14.65 -0.47
N GLU A 531 38.12 14.43 0.20
CA GLU A 531 39.19 13.55 -0.26
C GLU A 531 38.87 12.06 -0.06
N GLU A 532 38.30 11.68 1.09
CA GLU A 532 38.12 10.26 1.45
C GLU A 532 36.80 9.65 0.93
N PHE A 533 35.75 10.44 0.67
CA PHE A 533 34.40 9.91 0.45
C PHE A 533 33.75 10.31 -0.88
N ASN A 534 34.48 10.85 -1.85
CA ASN A 534 33.95 11.27 -3.16
C ASN A 534 32.61 12.04 -3.03
N VAL A 535 32.70 13.31 -2.65
CA VAL A 535 31.52 14.17 -2.44
C VAL A 535 30.92 14.56 -3.79
N HIS A 536 29.64 14.26 -3.96
CA HIS A 536 28.88 14.48 -5.19
C HIS A 536 28.18 15.85 -5.21
N LEU A 537 27.91 16.42 -4.04
CA LEU A 537 27.28 17.74 -3.88
C LEU A 537 27.76 18.37 -2.57
N ALA A 538 28.07 19.66 -2.59
CA ALA A 538 28.48 20.37 -1.38
C ALA A 538 27.70 21.68 -1.20
N PHE A 539 27.14 21.84 0.00
CA PHE A 539 26.52 23.06 0.48
C PHE A 539 27.50 23.77 1.42
N ILE A 540 27.75 25.05 1.16
CA ILE A 540 28.72 25.84 1.93
C ILE A 540 28.03 27.11 2.42
N ASN A 541 28.00 27.29 3.74
CA ASN A 541 27.59 28.55 4.34
C ASN A 541 28.63 29.64 4.05
N LEU A 542 28.23 30.59 3.20
CA LEU A 542 29.06 31.68 2.72
C LEU A 542 29.38 32.70 3.82
N ASP A 543 28.46 32.91 4.77
CA ASP A 543 28.66 33.82 5.89
C ASP A 543 29.76 33.30 6.83
N VAL A 544 29.85 31.98 6.96
CA VAL A 544 30.92 31.31 7.73
C VAL A 544 32.26 31.40 7.00
N ILE A 545 32.31 31.09 5.71
CA ILE A 545 33.57 31.06 4.97
C ILE A 545 34.13 32.45 4.63
N ARG A 546 33.31 33.51 4.63
CA ARG A 546 33.74 34.90 4.35
C ARG A 546 34.84 35.39 5.30
N ASN A 547 34.94 34.79 6.49
CA ASN A 547 35.95 35.14 7.49
C ASN A 547 37.29 34.41 7.33
N PHE A 548 37.42 33.48 6.37
CA PHE A 548 38.65 32.74 6.11
C PHE A 548 39.49 33.39 5.01
N GLN A 549 40.81 33.22 5.09
CA GLN A 549 41.72 33.67 4.04
C GLN A 549 41.51 32.84 2.75
N ILE A 550 41.49 33.52 1.60
CA ILE A 550 41.30 32.93 0.27
C ILE A 550 42.26 31.76 -0.01
N VAL A 551 43.55 31.93 0.28
CA VAL A 551 44.58 30.90 0.07
C VAL A 551 44.29 29.64 0.89
N PHE A 552 43.68 29.83 2.06
CA PHE A 552 43.31 28.74 2.95
C PHE A 552 42.07 27.98 2.43
N LEU A 553 41.06 28.70 1.93
CA LEU A 553 39.87 28.10 1.30
C LEU A 553 40.24 27.26 0.06
N LEU A 554 41.09 27.78 -0.82
CA LEU A 554 41.55 27.07 -2.03
C LEU A 554 42.33 25.80 -1.69
N LYS A 555 43.17 25.84 -0.66
CA LYS A 555 43.94 24.67 -0.24
C LYS A 555 43.05 23.57 0.33
N VAL A 556 42.02 23.96 1.09
CA VAL A 556 41.11 23.03 1.76
C VAL A 556 40.12 22.40 0.79
N PHE A 557 39.52 23.19 -0.11
CA PHE A 557 38.51 22.72 -1.05
C PHE A 557 39.08 22.28 -2.41
N ASN A 558 40.40 22.20 -2.53
CA ASN A 558 41.08 21.80 -3.77
C ASN A 558 40.53 20.50 -4.36
N HIS A 559 40.19 19.52 -3.52
CA HIS A 559 39.63 18.27 -4.01
C HIS A 559 38.25 18.47 -4.66
N LEU A 560 37.31 19.16 -3.98
CA LEU A 560 35.99 19.49 -4.54
C LEU A 560 36.09 20.25 -5.87
N LEU A 561 37.05 21.17 -5.96
CA LEU A 561 37.33 21.94 -7.17
C LEU A 561 37.87 21.03 -8.29
N SER A 562 38.80 20.14 -7.97
CA SER A 562 39.41 19.22 -8.93
C SER A 562 38.44 18.15 -9.44
N SER A 563 37.50 17.70 -8.60
CA SER A 563 36.45 16.74 -8.95
C SER A 563 35.25 17.39 -9.63
N GLN A 564 35.27 18.71 -9.87
CA GLN A 564 34.14 19.49 -10.40
C GLN A 564 32.84 19.26 -9.63
N THR A 565 32.94 19.05 -8.31
CA THR A 565 31.77 18.82 -7.46
C THR A 565 30.90 20.09 -7.47
N PRO A 566 29.59 19.99 -7.76
CA PRO A 566 28.66 21.10 -7.65
C PRO A 566 28.68 21.73 -6.25
N LEU A 567 28.88 23.05 -6.19
CA LEU A 567 28.88 23.83 -4.96
C LEU A 567 27.67 24.76 -4.91
N ILE A 568 26.89 24.68 -3.83
CA ILE A 568 25.76 25.55 -3.55
C ILE A 568 26.10 26.42 -2.33
N GLY A 569 26.03 27.74 -2.50
CA GLY A 569 26.25 28.71 -1.44
C GLY A 569 24.97 28.92 -0.62
N LEU A 570 25.11 28.97 0.70
CA LEU A 570 24.05 29.33 1.63
C LEU A 570 24.39 30.68 2.26
N ALA A 571 23.47 31.62 2.30
CA ALA A 571 23.70 32.93 2.91
C ALA A 571 22.44 33.46 3.60
N GLU A 572 22.55 34.10 4.76
CA GLU A 572 21.43 34.77 5.44
C GLU A 572 20.82 35.86 4.56
N ASN A 573 21.67 36.62 3.88
CA ASN A 573 21.26 37.62 2.89
C ASN A 573 21.88 37.30 1.52
N VAL A 574 21.05 36.80 0.60
CA VAL A 574 21.49 36.41 -0.76
C VAL A 574 21.97 37.61 -1.59
N ASN A 575 21.58 38.83 -1.20
CA ASN A 575 22.00 40.06 -1.89
C ASN A 575 23.34 40.62 -1.38
N ASP A 576 23.97 39.98 -0.40
CA ASP A 576 25.31 40.36 0.03
C ASP A 576 26.34 40.16 -1.09
N ASP A 577 27.36 41.02 -1.10
CA ASP A 577 28.43 40.93 -2.09
C ASP A 577 29.36 39.76 -1.78
N PHE A 578 29.16 38.66 -2.52
CA PHE A 578 30.00 37.46 -2.51
C PHE A 578 30.84 37.33 -3.80
N THR A 579 30.98 38.39 -4.62
CA THR A 579 31.67 38.31 -5.91
C THR A 579 33.10 37.79 -5.77
N SER A 580 33.82 38.21 -4.72
CA SER A 580 35.17 37.71 -4.45
C SER A 580 35.22 36.21 -4.17
N LEU A 581 34.20 35.63 -3.51
CA LEU A 581 34.14 34.19 -3.24
C LEU A 581 33.71 33.40 -4.49
N MET A 582 32.80 33.94 -5.28
CA MET A 582 32.31 33.33 -6.53
C MET A 582 33.37 33.29 -7.64
N GLU A 583 34.35 34.19 -7.62
CA GLU A 583 35.52 34.14 -8.52
C GLU A 583 36.49 33.00 -8.17
N ILE A 584 36.44 32.50 -6.92
CA ILE A 584 37.42 31.57 -6.35
C ILE A 584 36.83 30.16 -6.23
N LEU A 585 35.56 30.08 -5.83
CA LEU A 585 34.79 28.85 -5.74
C LEU A 585 33.72 28.88 -6.83
N PRO A 586 33.60 27.83 -7.67
CA PRO A 586 32.59 27.71 -8.72
C PRO A 586 31.22 27.42 -8.10
N ILE A 587 30.73 28.34 -7.28
CA ILE A 587 29.40 28.30 -6.66
C ILE A 587 28.39 28.45 -7.79
N GLN A 588 27.59 27.41 -7.99
CA GLN A 588 26.61 27.38 -9.08
C GLN A 588 25.40 28.25 -8.76
N LYS A 589 25.04 28.34 -7.47
CA LYS A 589 23.89 29.11 -7.00
C LYS A 589 24.02 29.45 -5.52
N ILE A 590 23.49 30.62 -5.14
CA ILE A 590 23.34 31.06 -3.75
C ILE A 590 21.87 31.00 -3.38
N ILE A 591 21.55 30.43 -2.21
CA ILE A 591 20.19 30.36 -1.67
C ILE A 591 20.16 30.89 -0.24
N PRO A 592 19.01 31.44 0.21
CA PRO A 592 18.86 31.90 1.58
C PRO A 592 19.11 30.75 2.58
N SER A 593 19.91 30.97 3.62
CA SER A 593 20.21 29.98 4.66
C SER A 593 18.96 29.52 5.43
N HIS A 594 17.91 30.36 5.44
CA HIS A 594 16.60 30.09 6.05
C HIS A 594 15.51 29.68 5.04
N SER A 595 15.86 29.37 3.78
CA SER A 595 14.88 29.04 2.74
C SER A 595 14.01 27.87 3.13
N ASN A 596 12.74 27.93 2.73
CA ASN A 596 11.83 26.81 2.94
C ASN A 596 12.32 25.60 2.16
N ILE A 597 12.28 24.47 2.84
CA ILE A 597 12.75 23.13 2.45
C ILE A 597 12.31 22.73 1.03
N SER A 598 11.14 23.20 0.57
CA SER A 598 10.60 23.02 -0.78
C SER A 598 11.37 23.74 -1.90
N ASP A 599 11.98 24.88 -1.61
CA ASP A 599 12.66 25.70 -2.61
C ASP A 599 14.01 25.08 -2.99
N ILE A 600 14.70 24.47 -2.02
CA ILE A 600 15.93 23.68 -2.23
C ILE A 600 15.66 22.46 -3.13
N ILE A 601 14.48 21.83 -3.03
CA ILE A 601 14.10 20.64 -3.81
C ILE A 601 13.86 20.98 -5.29
N SER A 602 13.24 22.12 -5.59
CA SER A 602 13.00 22.59 -6.97
C SER A 602 14.28 22.88 -7.76
N LEU A 603 15.41 22.84 -7.05
CA LEU A 603 16.72 23.29 -7.49
C LEU A 603 17.72 22.15 -7.70
N ILE A 604 17.49 21.00 -7.07
CA ILE A 604 18.30 19.78 -7.20
C ILE A 604 17.79 18.89 -8.35
N ASN A 605 16.48 18.92 -8.64
CA ASN A 605 15.87 18.32 -9.84
C ASN A 605 16.09 19.20 -11.06
#